data_AF-A0A4R2PSQ8-F1
#
_entry.id   AF-A0A4R2PSQ8-F1
#
_cell.length_a   1.000
_cell.length_b   1.000
_cell.length_c   1.000
_cell.angle_alpha   90.00
_cell.angle_beta   90.00
_cell.angle_gamma   90.00
#
_symmetry.space_group_name_H-M   'P 1'
#
loop_
_entity.id
_entity.type
_entity.pdbx_description
1 polymer ?
#
loop_
_entity_poly.entity_id
_entity_poly.type
_entity_poly.pdbx_seq_one_letter_code
_entity_poly.pdbx_strand_id
1 'polypeptide(L)'
;MRPSALLSALFAAAVLTAAPAAAQERLAPPPLGDKTNIWLLDLSTGGRVEIALRPDVAPKMVERIKQLTRQHFYDGLVFHRVIDGFMAQGGDPKGDGTGGSQLPDLPAEFNYLPHVRGSVAAARAEKEDSANSQFYIVFQPRFSLDKKYTVFGRVMSGMNYVDAIERGEPPANPSRIVHAYIASDNPPAYQPLPAAAPATLPTLPGTTPTLPGTGTGTGAMPPAATTAPAPRAKPAPRRR
;
A
#
# COMPACT_ATOMS: atom_id res chain seq x y z
N MET A 1 -45.79 -15.37 74.49
CA MET A 1 -45.07 -15.85 73.30
C MET A 1 -44.61 -14.64 72.52
N ARG A 2 -43.28 -14.40 72.47
CA ARG A 2 -42.66 -13.18 71.92
C ARG A 2 -42.42 -13.31 70.40
N PRO A 3 -42.47 -12.21 69.63
CA PRO A 3 -42.49 -12.25 68.16
C PRO A 3 -41.09 -12.40 67.54
N SER A 4 -41.09 -12.95 66.32
CA SER A 4 -39.96 -13.19 65.42
C SER A 4 -39.12 -11.95 65.15
N ALA A 5 -37.79 -12.05 65.29
CA ALA A 5 -36.84 -11.03 64.88
C ALA A 5 -36.43 -11.24 63.42
N LEU A 6 -36.70 -10.24 62.58
CA LEU A 6 -36.25 -10.16 61.19
C LEU A 6 -34.73 -10.00 61.11
N LEU A 7 -34.09 -10.88 60.33
CA LEU A 7 -32.70 -10.75 59.90
C LEU A 7 -32.64 -9.69 58.78
N SER A 8 -32.18 -8.48 59.09
CA SER A 8 -31.89 -7.45 58.07
C SER A 8 -30.49 -7.68 57.49
N ALA A 9 -30.44 -8.14 56.24
CA ALA A 9 -29.21 -8.25 55.48
C ALA A 9 -28.75 -6.85 55.02
N LEU A 10 -27.65 -6.36 55.59
CA LEU A 10 -26.93 -5.18 55.10
C LEU A 10 -26.25 -5.53 53.77
N PHE A 11 -26.79 -5.02 52.67
CA PHE A 11 -26.07 -4.96 51.40
C PHE A 11 -25.04 -3.82 51.48
N ALA A 12 -23.78 -4.17 51.66
CA ALA A 12 -22.66 -3.25 51.48
C ALA A 12 -22.50 -2.98 49.97
N ALA A 13 -22.93 -1.81 49.52
CA ALA A 13 -22.68 -1.33 48.17
C ALA A 13 -21.20 -0.95 48.05
N ALA A 14 -20.39 -1.82 47.46
CA ALA A 14 -19.03 -1.51 47.04
C ALA A 14 -19.08 -0.54 45.86
N VAL A 15 -18.87 0.74 46.12
CA VAL A 15 -18.67 1.76 45.09
C VAL A 15 -17.32 1.50 44.44
N LEU A 16 -17.32 0.88 43.27
CA LEU A 16 -16.14 0.69 42.45
C LEU A 16 -15.74 2.07 41.89
N THR A 17 -14.78 2.73 42.52
CA THR A 17 -14.15 3.93 41.97
C THR A 17 -13.33 3.52 40.75
N ALA A 18 -13.91 3.73 39.56
CA ALA A 18 -13.16 3.60 38.32
C ALA A 18 -12.03 4.63 38.31
N ALA A 19 -10.80 4.17 38.45
CA ALA A 19 -9.61 5.01 38.29
C ALA A 19 -9.64 5.65 36.89
N PRO A 20 -9.29 6.94 36.75
CA PRO A 20 -9.19 7.56 35.44
C PRO A 20 -8.09 6.83 34.66
N ALA A 21 -8.43 6.33 33.48
CA ALA A 21 -7.46 5.75 32.55
C ALA A 21 -6.35 6.79 32.34
N ALA A 22 -5.13 6.46 32.75
CA ALA A 22 -3.97 7.32 32.61
C ALA A 22 -3.87 7.75 31.14
N ALA A 23 -4.16 9.02 30.88
CA ALA A 23 -3.92 9.62 29.58
C ALA A 23 -2.40 9.62 29.41
N GLN A 24 -1.90 8.75 28.54
CA GLN A 24 -0.51 8.70 28.11
C GLN A 24 -0.03 10.13 27.87
N GLU A 25 1.03 10.57 28.57
CA GLU A 25 1.58 11.92 28.42
C GLU A 25 1.86 12.17 26.93
N ARG A 26 1.09 13.07 26.33
CA ARG A 26 1.20 13.37 24.91
C ARG A 26 2.38 14.30 24.74
N LEU A 27 3.53 13.74 24.38
CA LEU A 27 4.62 14.53 23.83
C LEU A 27 4.08 15.34 22.64
N ALA A 28 4.53 16.60 22.54
CA ALA A 28 4.11 17.44 21.43
C ALA A 28 4.54 16.79 20.11
N PRO A 29 3.67 16.77 19.08
CA PRO A 29 4.06 16.25 17.77
C PRO A 29 5.24 17.05 17.24
N PRO A 30 6.23 16.40 16.60
CA PRO A 30 7.33 17.11 16.00
C PRO A 30 6.81 18.12 14.95
N PRO A 31 7.47 19.28 14.81
CA PRO A 31 7.08 20.25 13.80
C PRO A 31 7.21 19.63 12.40
N LEU A 32 6.21 19.86 11.55
CA LEU A 32 6.17 19.33 10.17
C LEU A 32 7.31 19.88 9.27
N GLY A 33 8.03 20.92 9.72
CA GLY A 33 9.22 21.45 9.05
C GLY A 33 10.52 20.71 9.40
N ASP A 34 10.51 19.81 10.37
CA ASP A 34 11.69 19.01 10.74
C ASP A 34 11.90 17.88 9.74
N LYS A 35 12.81 18.13 8.79
CA LYS A 35 13.19 17.20 7.73
C LYS A 35 13.73 15.86 8.25
N THR A 36 14.20 15.78 9.50
CA THR A 36 14.68 14.52 10.08
C THR A 36 13.55 13.53 10.34
N ASN A 37 12.31 14.02 10.42
CA ASN A 37 11.10 13.24 10.67
C ASN A 37 10.22 13.14 9.43
N ILE A 38 10.75 13.46 8.24
CA ILE A 38 10.03 13.28 6.98
C ILE A 38 10.65 12.11 6.23
N TRP A 39 9.85 11.07 6.01
CA TRP A 39 10.19 9.91 5.22
C TRP A 39 9.61 10.05 3.81
N LEU A 40 10.47 9.92 2.81
CA LEU A 40 10.15 10.11 1.41
C LEU A 40 10.19 8.75 0.71
N LEU A 41 9.09 8.33 0.11
CA LEU A 41 9.00 7.09 -0.65
C LEU A 41 8.76 7.40 -2.12
N ASP A 42 9.71 7.03 -2.96
CA ASP A 42 9.58 7.11 -4.40
C ASP A 42 8.86 5.86 -4.88
N LEU A 43 7.64 6.01 -5.38
CA LEU A 43 6.82 4.90 -5.83
C LEU A 43 6.95 4.72 -7.34
N SER A 44 6.89 3.46 -7.76
CA SER A 44 6.81 3.08 -9.19
C SER A 44 5.51 3.52 -9.86
N THR A 45 4.53 3.98 -9.08
CA THR A 45 3.29 4.61 -9.57
C THR A 45 3.51 6.02 -10.13
N GLY A 46 4.73 6.56 -10.09
CA GLY A 46 5.08 7.77 -10.81
C GLY A 46 5.33 9.00 -9.93
N GLY A 47 5.52 8.84 -8.61
CA GLY A 47 5.81 10.00 -7.76
C GLY A 47 6.30 9.68 -6.35
N ARG A 48 6.63 10.77 -5.65
CA ARG A 48 7.14 10.76 -4.27
C ARG A 48 6.02 10.97 -3.27
N VAL A 49 5.98 10.12 -2.25
CA VAL A 49 5.08 10.20 -1.10
C VAL A 49 5.86 10.73 0.09
N GLU A 50 5.32 11.76 0.73
CA GLU A 50 5.93 12.37 1.91
C GLU A 50 5.16 11.92 3.15
N ILE A 51 5.87 11.34 4.12
CA ILE A 51 5.31 10.77 5.34
C ILE A 51 5.95 11.46 6.54
N ALA A 52 5.14 12.13 7.35
CA ALA A 52 5.56 12.67 8.63
C ALA A 52 5.62 11.54 9.67
N LEU A 53 6.83 11.25 10.16
CA LEU A 53 7.11 10.31 11.24
C LEU A 53 6.77 10.92 12.61
N ARG A 54 6.37 10.07 13.55
CA ARG A 54 5.90 10.46 14.89
C ARG A 54 6.74 9.80 16.00
N PRO A 55 8.01 10.21 16.18
CA PRO A 55 8.86 9.72 17.27
C PRO A 55 8.31 10.04 18.67
N ASP A 56 7.37 10.98 18.78
CA ASP A 56 6.68 11.34 20.02
C ASP A 56 5.72 10.24 20.52
N VAL A 57 5.26 9.33 19.64
CA VAL A 57 4.39 8.20 20.04
C VAL A 57 4.99 6.83 19.79
N ALA A 58 5.89 6.70 18.80
CA ALA A 58 6.51 5.43 18.43
C ALA A 58 8.01 5.62 18.13
N PRO A 59 8.82 6.02 19.12
CA PRO A 59 10.23 6.35 18.92
C PRO A 59 11.04 5.17 18.37
N LYS A 60 10.84 3.95 18.89
CA LYS A 60 11.63 2.78 18.46
C LYS A 60 11.30 2.39 17.02
N MET A 61 10.03 2.45 16.65
CA MET A 61 9.62 2.18 15.27
C MET A 61 10.17 3.23 14.31
N VAL A 62 10.12 4.51 14.69
CA VAL A 62 10.67 5.61 13.87
C VAL A 62 12.18 5.48 13.68
N GLU A 63 12.94 5.16 14.73
CA GLU A 63 14.38 4.91 14.64
C GLU A 63 14.68 3.74 13.70
N ARG A 64 13.90 2.65 13.79
CA ARG A 64 14.03 1.48 12.91
C ARG A 64 13.79 1.83 11.45
N ILE A 65 12.72 2.56 11.15
CA ILE A 65 12.43 2.99 9.78
C ILE A 65 13.57 3.86 9.23
N LYS A 66 14.09 4.80 10.03
CA LYS A 66 15.24 5.63 9.65
C LYS A 66 16.49 4.79 9.38
N GLN A 67 16.78 3.82 10.24
CA GLN A 67 17.92 2.92 10.08
C GLN A 67 17.81 2.09 8.80
N LEU A 68 16.66 1.43 8.58
CA LEU A 68 16.42 0.60 7.39
C LEU A 68 16.42 1.42 6.10
N THR A 69 15.85 2.63 6.14
CA THR A 69 15.86 3.56 5.00
C THR A 69 17.29 3.94 4.60
N ARG A 70 18.14 4.30 5.58
CA ARG A 70 19.55 4.63 5.31
C ARG A 70 20.39 3.44 4.85
N GLN A 71 19.94 2.22 5.14
CA GLN A 71 20.55 0.99 4.65
C GLN A 71 20.02 0.59 3.26
N HIS A 72 19.20 1.42 2.61
CA HIS A 72 18.57 1.12 1.32
C HIS A 72 17.73 -0.17 1.34
N PHE A 73 17.22 -0.57 2.52
CA PHE A 73 16.49 -1.82 2.67
C PHE A 73 15.15 -1.82 1.92
N TYR A 74 14.49 -0.66 1.85
CA TYR A 74 13.19 -0.51 1.20
C TYR A 74 13.28 -0.39 -0.32
N ASP A 75 14.49 -0.23 -0.87
CA ASP A 75 14.70 0.02 -2.29
C ASP A 75 14.40 -1.25 -3.09
N GLY A 76 13.49 -1.16 -4.04
CA GLY A 76 13.01 -2.28 -4.85
C GLY A 76 11.91 -3.14 -4.21
N LEU A 77 11.55 -2.91 -2.95
CA LEU A 77 10.53 -3.71 -2.26
C LEU A 77 9.14 -3.49 -2.83
N VAL A 78 8.33 -4.56 -2.83
CA VAL A 78 6.98 -4.54 -3.41
C VAL A 78 5.89 -4.40 -2.36
N PHE A 79 4.77 -3.81 -2.77
CA PHE A 79 3.51 -3.89 -2.05
C PHE A 79 2.84 -5.23 -2.39
N HIS A 80 3.10 -6.23 -1.57
CA HIS A 80 2.61 -7.60 -1.78
C HIS A 80 1.13 -7.77 -1.47
N ARG A 81 0.56 -6.87 -0.66
CA ARG A 81 -0.83 -6.98 -0.21
C ARG A 81 -1.51 -5.63 -0.22
N VAL A 82 -2.50 -5.47 -1.08
CA VAL A 82 -3.20 -4.19 -1.29
C VAL A 82 -4.69 -4.46 -1.39
N ILE A 83 -5.41 -4.16 -0.32
CA ILE A 83 -6.87 -4.32 -0.26
C ILE A 83 -7.53 -2.99 -0.51
N ASP A 84 -8.43 -2.95 -1.49
CA ASP A 84 -9.17 -1.74 -1.80
C ASP A 84 -10.05 -1.29 -0.63
N GLY A 85 -10.00 0.00 -0.32
CA GLY A 85 -10.72 0.58 0.82
C GLY A 85 -10.22 0.12 2.19
N PHE A 86 -9.05 -0.53 2.30
CA PHE A 86 -8.49 -0.93 3.58
C PHE A 86 -7.05 -0.43 3.74
N MET A 87 -6.07 -1.08 3.12
CA MET A 87 -4.66 -0.70 3.25
C MET A 87 -3.77 -1.26 2.12
N ALA A 88 -2.63 -0.61 1.94
CA ALA A 88 -1.49 -1.13 1.17
C ALA A 88 -0.36 -1.51 2.13
N GLN A 89 0.02 -2.79 2.15
CA GLN A 89 1.09 -3.34 2.97
C GLN A 89 2.35 -3.61 2.13
N GLY A 90 3.49 -3.21 2.67
CA GLY A 90 4.82 -3.33 2.05
C GLY A 90 5.91 -3.49 3.11
N GLY A 91 7.17 -3.36 2.69
CA GLY A 91 8.33 -3.49 3.59
C GLY A 91 8.72 -4.94 3.90
N ASP A 92 8.29 -5.88 3.05
CA ASP A 92 8.69 -7.28 3.09
C ASP A 92 9.72 -7.57 1.99
N PRO A 93 10.94 -8.01 2.33
CA PRO A 93 11.98 -8.36 1.35
C PRO A 93 11.63 -9.60 0.51
N LYS A 94 10.78 -10.50 1.01
CA LYS A 94 10.34 -11.69 0.25
C LYS A 94 9.14 -11.40 -0.64
N GLY A 95 8.34 -10.40 -0.28
CA GLY A 95 7.10 -10.05 -0.98
C GLY A 95 5.98 -11.08 -0.82
N ASP A 96 6.05 -11.94 0.21
CA ASP A 96 5.06 -12.99 0.51
C ASP A 96 4.34 -12.80 1.86
N GLY A 97 4.66 -11.72 2.58
CA GLY A 97 4.18 -11.38 3.91
C GLY A 97 4.98 -11.99 5.06
N THR A 98 5.97 -12.86 4.79
CA THR A 98 6.71 -13.60 5.83
C THR A 98 8.11 -13.07 6.10
N GLY A 99 8.62 -12.17 5.26
CA GLY A 99 9.95 -11.62 5.44
C GLY A 99 9.98 -10.44 6.40
N GLY A 100 11.19 -10.16 6.89
CA GLY A 100 11.50 -9.05 7.78
C GLY A 100 12.96 -8.64 7.60
N SER A 101 13.37 -7.55 8.23
CA SER A 101 14.79 -7.22 8.28
C SER A 101 15.55 -8.21 9.16
N GLN A 102 16.89 -8.21 9.05
CA GLN A 102 17.76 -9.01 9.93
C GLN A 102 17.84 -8.45 11.37
N LEU A 103 17.21 -7.30 11.63
CA LEU A 103 17.18 -6.67 12.94
C LEU A 103 16.15 -7.36 13.84
N PRO A 104 16.33 -7.31 15.18
CA PRO A 104 15.41 -7.95 16.12
C PRO A 104 14.02 -7.32 16.04
N ASP A 105 13.00 -8.09 16.43
CA ASP A 105 11.64 -7.58 16.53
C ASP A 105 11.54 -6.47 17.59
N LEU A 106 10.66 -5.51 17.31
CA LEU A 106 10.38 -4.39 18.20
C LEU A 106 9.18 -4.68 19.09
N PRO A 107 9.23 -4.21 20.35
CA PRO A 107 8.06 -4.23 21.20
C PRO A 107 6.95 -3.34 20.63
N ALA A 108 5.69 -3.72 20.87
CA ALA A 108 4.57 -2.93 20.43
C ALA A 108 4.51 -1.56 21.15
N GLU A 109 4.44 -0.47 20.39
CA GLU A 109 4.26 0.89 20.88
C GLU A 109 2.82 1.36 20.59
N PHE A 110 1.85 0.69 21.21
CA PHE A 110 0.44 1.05 21.05
C PHE A 110 0.21 2.49 21.47
N ASN A 111 -0.52 3.23 20.64
CA ASN A 111 -0.74 4.65 20.85
C ASN A 111 -2.18 5.08 20.53
N TYR A 112 -2.45 6.34 20.82
CA TYR A 112 -3.77 6.96 20.70
C TYR A 112 -4.08 7.48 19.28
N LEU A 113 -3.15 7.35 18.32
CA LEU A 113 -3.38 7.86 16.97
C LEU A 113 -4.41 6.98 16.25
N PRO A 114 -5.42 7.58 15.60
CA PRO A 114 -6.41 6.82 14.88
C PRO A 114 -5.87 6.35 13.52
N HIS A 115 -6.31 5.17 13.09
CA HIS A 115 -6.08 4.65 11.74
C HIS A 115 -7.03 5.36 10.77
N VAL A 116 -6.68 6.58 10.36
CA VAL A 116 -7.40 7.33 9.33
C VAL A 116 -6.69 7.21 7.99
N ARG A 117 -7.31 7.73 6.93
CA ARG A 117 -6.69 7.79 5.61
C ARG A 117 -5.32 8.47 5.67
N GLY A 118 -4.31 7.80 5.15
CA GLY A 118 -2.91 8.23 5.17
C GLY A 118 -2.16 7.91 6.46
N SER A 119 -2.79 7.30 7.47
CA SER A 119 -2.03 6.78 8.63
C SER A 119 -1.12 5.65 8.19
N VAL A 120 0.10 5.64 8.74
CA VAL A 120 1.13 4.63 8.48
C VAL A 120 1.42 3.89 9.77
N ALA A 121 1.26 2.58 9.74
CA ALA A 121 1.38 1.73 10.91
C ALA A 121 2.25 0.50 10.63
N ALA A 122 2.85 -0.03 11.69
CA ALA A 122 3.71 -1.21 11.62
C ALA A 122 2.85 -2.46 11.44
N ALA A 123 3.20 -3.29 10.45
CA ALA A 123 2.64 -4.63 10.35
C ALA A 123 3.39 -5.56 11.31
N ARG A 124 2.68 -6.56 11.81
CA ARG A 124 3.19 -7.55 12.77
C ARG A 124 2.59 -8.92 12.51
N ALA A 125 3.24 -9.95 13.02
CA ALA A 125 2.68 -11.29 13.12
C ALA A 125 1.70 -11.39 14.30
N GLU A 126 1.32 -12.61 14.67
CA GLU A 126 0.34 -12.87 15.74
C GLU A 126 0.79 -12.30 17.09
N LYS A 127 2.10 -12.34 17.37
CA LYS A 127 2.69 -11.76 18.58
C LYS A 127 2.67 -10.23 18.51
N GLU A 128 2.35 -9.59 19.63
CA GLU A 128 2.32 -8.12 19.71
C GLU A 128 3.70 -7.52 19.45
N ASP A 129 4.75 -8.13 20.02
CA ASP A 129 6.15 -7.70 19.90
C ASP A 129 6.88 -8.33 18.69
N SER A 130 6.21 -8.40 17.54
CA SER A 130 6.77 -8.94 16.28
C SER A 130 6.84 -7.91 15.16
N ALA A 131 6.69 -6.63 15.49
CA ALA A 131 6.86 -5.56 14.50
C ALA A 131 8.33 -5.49 14.08
N ASN A 132 8.58 -5.47 12.78
CA ASN A 132 9.95 -5.48 12.25
C ASN A 132 10.14 -4.40 11.17
N SER A 133 10.18 -4.78 9.89
CA SER A 133 10.35 -3.86 8.75
C SER A 133 9.07 -3.59 7.97
N GLN A 134 8.05 -4.43 8.15
CA GLN A 134 6.82 -4.34 7.39
C GLN A 134 5.94 -3.19 7.90
N PHE A 135 5.29 -2.49 6.98
CA PHE A 135 4.39 -1.39 7.28
C PHE A 135 3.19 -1.41 6.35
N TYR A 136 2.14 -0.70 6.73
CA TYR A 136 0.99 -0.48 5.88
C TYR A 136 0.50 0.95 5.92
N ILE A 137 -0.07 1.40 4.80
CA ILE A 137 -0.69 2.71 4.63
C ILE A 137 -2.19 2.52 4.51
N VAL A 138 -2.95 3.21 5.33
CA VAL A 138 -4.41 3.07 5.43
C VAL A 138 -5.11 3.92 4.36
N PHE A 139 -6.01 3.32 3.57
CA PHE A 139 -6.77 4.02 2.53
C PHE A 139 -8.05 4.68 3.06
N GLN A 140 -8.71 4.03 4.03
CA GLN A 140 -10.00 4.42 4.61
C GLN A 140 -9.94 4.29 6.14
N PRO A 141 -10.68 5.11 6.90
CA PRO A 141 -10.68 5.04 8.36
C PRO A 141 -11.01 3.65 8.90
N ARG A 142 -10.18 3.14 9.81
CA ARG A 142 -10.33 1.82 10.44
C ARG A 142 -10.08 1.85 11.94
N PHE A 143 -11.03 2.40 12.68
CA PHE A 143 -10.97 2.51 14.14
C PHE A 143 -10.86 1.15 14.87
N SER A 144 -11.21 0.04 14.22
CA SER A 144 -11.05 -1.31 14.79
C SER A 144 -9.59 -1.74 15.03
N LEU A 145 -8.63 -1.07 14.36
CA LEU A 145 -7.19 -1.31 14.52
C LEU A 145 -6.56 -0.38 15.57
N ASP A 146 -7.29 0.63 16.04
CA ASP A 146 -6.79 1.59 17.03
C ASP A 146 -6.41 0.85 18.32
N LYS A 147 -5.28 1.26 18.91
CA LYS A 147 -4.68 0.65 20.11
C LYS A 147 -4.25 -0.83 19.97
N LYS A 148 -4.36 -1.43 18.78
CA LYS A 148 -3.89 -2.80 18.48
C LYS A 148 -2.66 -2.85 17.57
N TYR A 149 -2.34 -1.72 16.96
CA TYR A 149 -1.21 -1.55 16.06
C TYR A 149 -0.50 -0.24 16.35
N THR A 150 0.81 -0.23 16.11
CA THR A 150 1.69 0.93 16.30
C THR A 150 1.59 1.83 15.08
N VAL A 151 0.86 2.94 15.19
CA VAL A 151 0.89 4.03 14.20
C VAL A 151 2.15 4.86 14.44
N PHE A 152 3.03 4.97 13.45
CA PHE A 152 4.31 5.68 13.59
C PHE A 152 4.45 6.86 12.62
N GLY A 153 3.50 7.07 11.72
CA GLY A 153 3.55 8.19 10.80
C GLY A 153 2.24 8.47 10.08
N ARG A 154 2.25 9.53 9.27
CA ARG A 154 1.12 9.94 8.43
C ARG A 154 1.59 10.54 7.11
N VAL A 155 0.97 10.13 6.01
CA VAL A 155 1.16 10.73 4.69
C VAL A 155 0.72 12.19 4.72
N MET A 156 1.64 13.09 4.38
CA MET A 156 1.44 14.53 4.22
C MET A 156 1.14 14.89 2.77
N SER A 157 1.83 14.25 1.82
CA SER A 157 1.68 14.49 0.39
C SER A 157 1.88 13.20 -0.41
N GLY A 158 1.33 13.16 -1.62
CA GLY A 158 1.49 12.01 -2.53
C GLY A 158 0.51 10.86 -2.31
N MET A 159 -0.61 11.08 -1.60
CA MET A 159 -1.62 10.03 -1.38
C MET A 159 -2.19 9.47 -2.69
N ASN A 160 -2.26 10.29 -3.75
CA ASN A 160 -2.66 9.88 -5.10
C ASN A 160 -1.76 8.77 -5.68
N TYR A 161 -0.45 8.79 -5.38
CA TYR A 161 0.49 7.76 -5.82
C TYR A 161 0.30 6.44 -5.06
N VAL A 162 -0.14 6.52 -3.79
CA VAL A 162 -0.52 5.36 -2.99
C VAL A 162 -1.86 4.79 -3.46
N ASP A 163 -2.82 5.64 -3.81
CA ASP A 163 -4.12 5.21 -4.35
C ASP A 163 -3.96 4.50 -5.69
N ALA A 164 -2.98 4.90 -6.50
CA ALA A 164 -2.65 4.29 -7.80
C ALA A 164 -1.98 2.91 -7.69
N ILE A 165 -1.65 2.43 -6.48
CA ILE A 165 -1.09 1.09 -6.29
C ILE A 165 -2.12 0.02 -6.68
N GLU A 166 -1.70 -0.91 -7.54
CA GLU A 166 -2.54 -2.01 -8.03
C GLU A 166 -3.06 -2.87 -6.85
N ARG A 167 -4.34 -3.24 -6.91
CA ARG A 167 -5.02 -4.01 -5.86
C ARG A 167 -4.77 -5.51 -6.03
N GLY A 168 -4.64 -6.23 -4.93
CA GLY A 168 -4.51 -7.69 -4.93
C GLY A 168 -3.78 -8.27 -3.71
N GLU A 169 -3.87 -9.59 -3.55
CA GLU A 169 -3.23 -10.37 -2.49
C GLU A 169 -2.65 -11.70 -3.05
N PRO A 170 -1.57 -11.69 -3.84
CA PRO A 170 -0.81 -10.53 -4.31
C PRO A 170 -1.35 -9.93 -5.63
N PRO A 171 -1.03 -8.66 -5.95
CA PRO A 171 -1.38 -8.03 -7.23
C PRO A 171 -0.69 -8.71 -8.42
N ALA A 172 -1.29 -8.60 -9.63
CA ALA A 172 -0.68 -9.14 -10.84
C ALA A 172 0.58 -8.35 -11.24
N ASN A 173 0.55 -7.02 -11.09
CA ASN A 173 1.72 -6.17 -11.19
C ASN A 173 1.91 -5.38 -9.88
N PRO A 174 2.59 -5.96 -8.87
CA PRO A 174 2.75 -5.28 -7.60
C PRO A 174 3.62 -4.03 -7.79
N SER A 175 3.08 -2.89 -7.35
CA SER A 175 3.87 -1.66 -7.30
C SER A 175 5.04 -1.85 -6.34
N ARG A 176 6.18 -1.25 -6.69
CA ARG A 176 7.38 -1.24 -5.86
C ARG A 176 7.74 0.16 -5.36
N ILE A 177 8.45 0.19 -4.25
CA ILE A 177 9.21 1.33 -3.75
C ILE A 177 10.49 1.37 -4.58
N VAL A 178 10.69 2.43 -5.36
CA VAL A 178 11.89 2.63 -6.17
C VAL A 178 13.06 2.96 -5.25
N HIS A 179 12.85 3.96 -4.39
CA HIS A 179 13.80 4.36 -3.36
C HIS A 179 13.07 4.89 -2.13
N ALA A 180 13.68 4.74 -0.96
CA ALA A 180 13.25 5.40 0.27
C ALA A 180 14.35 6.33 0.79
N TYR A 181 13.98 7.53 1.22
CA TYR A 181 14.92 8.54 1.73
C TYR A 181 14.38 9.21 3.00
N ILE A 182 15.29 9.74 3.82
CA ILE A 182 14.93 10.71 4.87
C ILE A 182 15.18 12.10 4.32
N ALA A 183 14.22 13.03 4.47
CA ALA A 183 14.35 14.37 3.88
C ALA A 183 15.54 15.17 4.42
N SER A 184 16.05 14.84 5.62
CA SER A 184 17.29 15.42 6.16
C SER A 184 18.51 15.11 5.32
N ASP A 185 18.50 13.98 4.60
CA ASP A 185 19.65 13.48 3.85
C ASP A 185 19.70 14.10 2.43
N ASN A 186 18.84 15.10 2.18
CA ASN A 186 18.73 15.89 0.95
C ASN A 186 18.73 15.05 -0.35
N PRO A 187 17.74 14.15 -0.52
CA PRO A 187 17.70 13.26 -1.67
C PRO A 187 17.48 14.02 -2.98
N PRO A 188 17.91 13.44 -4.12
CA PRO A 188 17.63 14.00 -5.44
C PRO A 188 16.11 14.12 -5.67
N ALA A 189 15.72 15.03 -6.56
CA ALA A 189 14.34 15.11 -7.01
C ALA A 189 13.89 13.76 -7.59
N TYR A 190 12.63 13.40 -7.39
CA TYR A 190 12.07 12.16 -7.96
C TYR A 190 12.34 12.13 -9.45
N GLN A 191 13.00 11.06 -9.90
CA GLN A 191 13.10 10.74 -11.32
C GLN A 191 12.05 9.67 -11.62
N PRO A 192 11.07 9.95 -12.49
CA PRO A 192 10.19 8.91 -12.98
C PRO A 192 11.05 7.76 -13.49
N LEU A 193 10.74 6.54 -13.06
CA LEU A 193 11.21 5.37 -13.79
C LEU A 193 10.89 5.64 -15.26
N PRO A 194 11.82 5.38 -16.21
CA PRO A 194 11.52 5.53 -17.62
C PRO A 194 10.21 4.82 -17.85
N ALA A 195 9.16 5.58 -18.20
CA ALA A 195 7.89 4.98 -18.61
C ALA A 195 8.30 3.94 -19.64
N ALA A 196 8.05 2.66 -19.35
CA ALA A 196 8.43 1.57 -20.23
C ALA A 196 8.04 2.04 -21.62
N ALA A 197 9.04 2.34 -22.45
CA ALA A 197 8.83 2.98 -23.73
C ALA A 197 7.71 2.18 -24.39
N PRO A 198 6.65 2.82 -24.92
CA PRO A 198 5.56 2.09 -25.55
C PRO A 198 6.25 1.12 -26.50
N ALA A 199 6.12 -0.18 -26.20
CA ALA A 199 6.79 -1.21 -26.96
C ALA A 199 6.39 -0.92 -28.39
N THR A 200 7.33 -0.38 -29.18
CA THR A 200 7.13 -0.14 -30.59
C THR A 200 6.81 -1.52 -31.12
N LEU A 201 5.53 -1.75 -31.41
CA LEU A 201 5.07 -2.91 -32.15
C LEU A 201 6.09 -3.09 -33.28
N PRO A 202 6.70 -4.28 -33.43
CA PRO A 202 7.63 -4.49 -34.52
C PRO A 202 6.87 -4.14 -35.80
N THR A 203 7.30 -3.08 -36.46
CA THR A 203 6.84 -2.72 -37.79
C THR A 203 7.13 -3.94 -38.65
N LEU A 204 6.06 -4.61 -39.09
CA LEU A 204 6.13 -5.67 -40.07
C LEU A 204 7.04 -5.19 -41.22
N PRO A 205 8.12 -5.92 -41.57
CA PRO A 205 8.95 -5.53 -42.69
C PRO A 205 8.05 -5.51 -43.93
N GLY A 206 7.97 -4.33 -44.55
CA GLY A 206 7.24 -4.14 -45.79
C GLY A 206 7.79 -5.09 -46.85
N THR A 207 7.04 -6.14 -47.14
CA THR A 207 7.18 -6.89 -48.38
C THR A 207 6.76 -5.96 -49.50
N THR A 208 7.75 -5.30 -50.11
CA THR A 208 7.61 -4.73 -51.44
C THR A 208 7.20 -5.86 -52.37
N PRO A 209 6.03 -5.83 -53.03
CA PRO A 209 5.74 -6.81 -54.05
C PRO A 209 6.63 -6.47 -55.25
N THR A 210 7.65 -7.30 -55.47
CA THR A 210 8.43 -7.29 -56.71
C THR A 210 7.49 -7.66 -57.87
N LEU A 211 7.19 -6.69 -58.72
CA LEU A 211 6.41 -6.88 -59.95
C LEU A 211 7.26 -7.66 -60.98
N PRO A 212 6.78 -8.80 -61.51
CA PRO A 212 7.41 -9.46 -62.64
C PRO A 212 6.82 -8.93 -63.97
N GLY A 213 7.72 -8.50 -64.87
CA GLY A 213 7.50 -8.65 -66.31
C GLY A 213 6.87 -7.48 -67.06
N THR A 214 7.69 -6.82 -67.88
CA THR A 214 7.31 -6.08 -69.09
C THR A 214 6.48 -6.96 -70.03
N GLY A 215 5.26 -6.54 -70.34
CA GLY A 215 4.40 -7.18 -71.33
C GLY A 215 3.42 -6.17 -71.93
N THR A 216 3.73 -5.74 -73.16
CA THR A 216 2.89 -5.00 -74.09
C THR A 216 1.57 -5.75 -74.34
N GLY A 217 0.42 -5.08 -74.24
CA GLY A 217 -0.86 -5.72 -74.52
C GLY A 217 -2.08 -4.79 -74.40
N THR A 218 -2.48 -4.24 -75.54
CA THR A 218 -3.72 -3.53 -75.84
C THR A 218 -4.96 -4.35 -75.46
N GLY A 219 -5.97 -3.76 -74.80
CA GLY A 219 -7.29 -4.41 -74.72
C GLY A 219 -8.26 -3.93 -73.64
N ALA A 220 -9.21 -3.08 -74.05
CA ALA A 220 -10.65 -3.09 -73.71
C ALA A 220 -11.13 -3.22 -72.23
N MET A 221 -11.82 -2.17 -71.78
CA MET A 221 -12.93 -2.17 -70.81
C MET A 221 -14.11 -3.03 -71.34
N PRO A 222 -14.90 -3.80 -70.53
CA PRO A 222 -16.00 -3.27 -69.68
C PRO A 222 -16.33 -4.16 -68.43
N PRO A 223 -17.54 -4.14 -67.80
CA PRO A 223 -17.85 -3.40 -66.56
C PRO A 223 -18.35 -4.26 -65.36
N ALA A 224 -18.76 -3.57 -64.30
CA ALA A 224 -19.26 -3.99 -62.98
C ALA A 224 -20.23 -5.20 -62.85
N ALA A 225 -20.12 -5.91 -61.72
CA ALA A 225 -21.18 -6.69 -61.02
C ALA A 225 -20.71 -6.92 -59.55
N THR A 226 -21.37 -6.48 -58.48
CA THR A 226 -22.70 -6.82 -57.91
C THR A 226 -22.68 -8.10 -57.05
N THR A 227 -22.88 -7.93 -55.72
CA THR A 227 -23.59 -8.83 -54.75
C THR A 227 -22.86 -10.14 -54.36
N ALA A 228 -22.88 -10.73 -53.15
CA ALA A 228 -23.24 -10.43 -51.74
C ALA A 228 -22.79 -11.68 -50.89
N PRO A 229 -23.40 -12.08 -49.75
CA PRO A 229 -22.89 -11.90 -48.40
C PRO A 229 -22.56 -13.21 -47.62
N ALA A 230 -22.05 -13.01 -46.40
CA ALA A 230 -21.63 -13.99 -45.39
C ALA A 230 -22.61 -15.15 -45.07
N PRO A 231 -22.12 -16.30 -44.57
CA PRO A 231 -22.93 -17.27 -43.86
C PRO A 231 -22.78 -17.21 -42.32
N ARG A 232 -23.94 -17.37 -41.69
CA ARG A 232 -24.27 -17.32 -40.25
C ARG A 232 -23.75 -18.49 -39.41
N ALA A 233 -23.72 -18.21 -38.11
CA ALA A 233 -23.49 -19.07 -36.95
C ALA A 233 -24.37 -20.34 -36.86
N LYS A 234 -23.86 -21.33 -36.10
CA LYS A 234 -24.62 -22.47 -35.54
C LYS A 234 -24.58 -22.43 -33.99
N PRO A 235 -25.71 -22.64 -33.28
CA PRO A 235 -25.75 -22.69 -31.82
C PRO A 235 -25.84 -24.13 -31.26
N ALA A 236 -25.22 -24.31 -30.07
CA ALA A 236 -25.47 -25.24 -28.93
C ALA A 236 -25.81 -26.74 -29.16
N PRO A 237 -25.55 -27.60 -28.15
CA PRO A 237 -26.65 -27.92 -27.23
C PRO A 237 -26.25 -28.05 -25.74
N ARG A 238 -27.14 -27.55 -24.87
CA ARG A 238 -27.22 -27.86 -23.44
C ARG A 238 -27.52 -29.35 -23.23
N ARG A 239 -26.83 -30.01 -22.30
CA ARG A 239 -27.26 -31.29 -21.71
C ARG A 239 -27.75 -31.09 -20.28
N ARG A 240 -28.82 -31.82 -20.01
CA ARG A 240 -29.67 -31.87 -18.82
C ARG A 240 -28.93 -32.26 -17.56
#